data_AF-A0A914QR60-F1
#
_entry.id   AF-A0A914QR60-F1
#
_cell.length_a   1.000
_cell.length_b   1.000
_cell.length_c   1.000
_cell.angle_alpha   90.00
_cell.angle_beta   90.00
_cell.angle_gamma   90.00
#
_symmetry.space_group_name_H-M   'P 1'
#
loop_
_entity.id
_entity.type
_entity.pdbx_description
1 polymer ?
#
loop_
_entity_poly.entity_id
_entity_poly.type
_entity_poly.pdbx_seq_one_letter_code
_entity_poly.pdbx_strand_id
1 'polypeptide(L)'
;MAEFVQQHLEELLPTFTALQRTKILSDEEVKTLIQKVRQFEYSVNKRTKRPKDYLNYAEYLSDLLELVSIRRKSIDFKQKRDEIEKPLKMHAAHLFRICSERFKKAEYYQKEIDFLSKNELFHILTKTFTRFLQFHGSNPRNHEQAGRWEYFENKSAENARVIFQLAVRKFPKDIGLWVAFIEMEIAYVVMFVFAALDILI
;
A
#
# COMPACT_ATOMS: atom_id res chain seq x y z
N MET A 1 -16.42 -4.64 -22.29
CA MET A 1 -15.26 -3.73 -22.08
C MET A 1 -15.73 -2.32 -21.72
N ALA A 2 -16.61 -1.70 -22.52
CA ALA A 2 -17.19 -0.40 -22.19
C ALA A 2 -18.10 -0.43 -20.94
N GLU A 3 -18.86 -1.52 -20.75
CA GLU A 3 -19.75 -1.70 -19.59
C GLU A 3 -19.01 -1.70 -18.24
N PHE A 4 -17.91 -2.45 -18.12
CA PHE A 4 -17.05 -2.45 -16.91
C PHE A 4 -16.42 -1.08 -16.63
N VAL A 5 -16.01 -0.36 -17.67
CA VAL A 5 -15.47 1.01 -17.54
C VAL A 5 -16.55 1.96 -17.03
N GLN A 6 -17.76 1.84 -17.56
CA GLN A 6 -18.89 2.68 -17.18
C GLN A 6 -19.31 2.41 -15.73
N GLN A 7 -19.42 1.15 -15.34
CA GLN A 7 -19.73 0.75 -13.96
C GLN A 7 -18.70 1.32 -12.98
N HIS A 8 -17.40 1.18 -13.27
CA HIS A 8 -16.37 1.69 -12.35
C HIS A 8 -16.37 3.23 -12.24
N LEU A 9 -16.64 3.92 -13.35
CA LEU A 9 -16.82 5.38 -13.30
C LEU A 9 -18.02 5.76 -12.44
N GLU A 10 -19.12 5.01 -12.51
CA GLU A 10 -20.33 5.21 -11.70
C GLU A 10 -20.04 5.01 -10.21
N GLU A 11 -19.26 3.99 -9.85
CA GLU A 11 -18.82 3.74 -8.48
C GLU A 11 -17.97 4.90 -7.91
N LEU A 12 -17.20 5.60 -8.76
CA LEU A 12 -16.38 6.76 -8.38
C LEU A 12 -17.11 8.10 -8.45
N LEU A 13 -18.32 8.18 -9.02
CA LEU A 13 -19.10 9.42 -9.10
C LEU A 13 -19.30 10.12 -7.74
N PRO A 14 -19.59 9.41 -6.63
CA PRO A 14 -19.70 10.04 -5.32
C PRO A 14 -18.40 10.74 -4.91
N THR A 15 -17.25 10.14 -5.20
CA THR A 15 -15.93 10.71 -4.90
C THR A 15 -15.65 11.97 -5.74
N PHE A 16 -15.95 11.95 -7.04
CA PHE A 16 -15.81 13.12 -7.90
C PHE A 16 -16.74 14.27 -7.46
N THR A 17 -17.98 13.95 -7.12
CA THR A 17 -18.96 14.92 -6.61
C THR A 17 -18.49 15.51 -5.27
N ALA A 18 -17.91 14.71 -4.39
CA ALA A 18 -17.35 15.18 -3.12
C ALA A 18 -16.14 16.10 -3.34
N LEU A 19 -15.23 15.76 -4.27
CA LEU A 19 -14.09 16.61 -4.64
C LEU A 19 -14.54 17.99 -5.16
N GLN A 20 -15.61 18.00 -5.97
CA GLN A 20 -16.20 19.22 -6.51
C GLN A 20 -16.88 20.06 -5.41
N ARG A 21 -17.74 19.44 -4.59
CA ARG A 21 -18.49 20.13 -3.53
C ARG A 21 -17.59 20.72 -2.44
N THR A 22 -16.48 20.05 -2.15
CA THR A 22 -15.49 20.52 -1.17
C THR A 22 -14.56 21.59 -1.73
N LYS A 23 -14.66 21.92 -3.03
CA LYS A 23 -13.81 22.89 -3.74
C LYS A 23 -12.31 22.57 -3.63
N ILE A 24 -11.95 21.31 -3.38
CA ILE A 24 -10.55 20.85 -3.40
C ILE A 24 -10.03 20.86 -4.84
N LEU A 25 -10.91 20.50 -5.78
CA LEU A 25 -10.68 20.60 -7.22
C LEU A 25 -11.70 21.56 -7.83
N SER A 26 -11.29 22.29 -8.86
CA SER A 26 -12.21 23.09 -9.67
C SER A 26 -13.05 22.20 -10.59
N ASP A 27 -14.16 22.73 -11.10
CA ASP A 27 -15.04 21.99 -12.02
C ASP A 27 -14.30 21.52 -13.29
N GLU A 28 -13.37 22.34 -13.81
CA GLU A 28 -12.54 22.01 -14.96
C GLU A 28 -11.50 20.91 -14.64
N GLU A 29 -10.94 20.93 -13.44
CA GLU A 29 -10.03 19.87 -12.97
C GLU A 29 -10.78 18.56 -12.78
N VAL A 30 -12.01 18.58 -12.25
CA VAL A 30 -12.85 17.38 -12.10
C VAL A 30 -13.24 16.80 -13.47
N LYS A 31 -13.60 17.63 -14.45
CA LYS A 31 -13.83 17.16 -15.83
C LYS A 31 -12.59 16.48 -16.41
N THR A 32 -11.42 17.09 -16.23
CA THR A 32 -10.13 16.54 -16.69
C THR A 32 -9.81 15.23 -15.99
N LEU A 33 -10.07 15.16 -14.67
CA LEU A 33 -9.91 13.96 -13.86
C LEU A 33 -10.74 12.80 -14.40
N ILE A 34 -12.04 13.03 -14.63
CA ILE A 34 -12.97 12.01 -15.15
C ILE A 34 -12.50 11.51 -16.52
N GLN A 35 -12.05 12.42 -17.40
CA GLN A 35 -11.52 12.04 -18.71
C GLN A 35 -10.27 11.17 -18.59
N LYS A 36 -9.32 11.53 -17.72
CA LYS A 36 -8.10 10.74 -17.49
C LYS A 36 -8.40 9.38 -16.88
N VAL A 37 -9.24 9.32 -15.84
CA VAL A 37 -9.70 8.07 -15.23
C VAL A 37 -10.33 7.16 -16.28
N ARG A 38 -11.23 7.69 -17.11
CA ARG A 38 -11.84 6.93 -18.21
C ARG A 38 -10.79 6.38 -19.18
N GLN A 39 -9.79 7.17 -19.57
CA GLN A 39 -8.71 6.71 -20.46
C GLN A 39 -7.88 5.58 -19.82
N PHE A 40 -7.55 5.71 -18.53
CA PHE A 40 -6.84 4.68 -17.80
C PHE A 40 -7.67 3.39 -17.65
N GLU A 41 -8.97 3.51 -17.36
CA GLU A 41 -9.87 2.36 -17.30
C GLU A 41 -9.94 1.61 -18.63
N TYR A 42 -10.03 2.33 -19.76
CA TYR A 42 -9.93 1.70 -21.07
C TYR A 42 -8.57 1.03 -21.29
N SER A 43 -7.47 1.64 -20.82
CA SER A 43 -6.13 1.09 -20.96
C SER A 43 -5.95 -0.23 -20.21
N VAL A 44 -6.39 -0.29 -18.96
CA VAL A 44 -6.29 -1.46 -18.09
C VAL A 44 -7.25 -2.56 -18.55
N ASN A 45 -8.39 -2.20 -19.14
CA ASN A 45 -9.39 -3.15 -19.63
C ASN A 45 -9.12 -3.69 -21.05
N LYS A 46 -8.05 -3.28 -21.73
CA LYS A 46 -7.61 -3.87 -23.01
C LYS A 46 -7.47 -5.39 -22.94
N ARG A 47 -7.62 -6.07 -24.08
CA ARG A 47 -7.41 -7.53 -24.18
C ARG A 47 -5.97 -7.91 -23.81
N THR A 48 -4.99 -7.17 -24.31
CA THR A 48 -3.58 -7.34 -23.97
C THR A 48 -3.28 -6.59 -22.68
N LYS A 49 -2.97 -7.31 -21.61
CA LYS A 49 -2.63 -6.71 -20.31
C LYS A 49 -1.15 -6.35 -20.27
N ARG A 50 -0.82 -5.08 -20.07
CA ARG A 50 0.57 -4.62 -19.93
C ARG A 50 0.81 -4.09 -18.52
N PRO A 51 1.96 -4.38 -17.87
CA PRO A 51 2.26 -3.88 -16.53
C PRO A 51 2.20 -2.35 -16.45
N LYS A 52 2.70 -1.67 -17.49
CA LYS A 52 2.74 -0.21 -17.58
C LYS A 52 1.35 0.43 -17.45
N ASP A 53 0.31 -0.20 -18.00
CA ASP A 53 -1.04 0.36 -17.96
C ASP A 53 -1.56 0.41 -16.50
N TYR A 54 -1.30 -0.64 -15.71
CA TYR A 54 -1.66 -0.68 -14.28
C TYR A 54 -0.82 0.27 -13.44
N LEU A 55 0.50 0.28 -13.64
CA LEU A 55 1.42 1.10 -12.86
C LEU A 55 1.18 2.59 -13.09
N ASN A 56 1.05 3.03 -14.35
CA ASN A 56 0.81 4.43 -14.66
C ASN A 56 -0.52 4.92 -14.06
N TYR A 57 -1.54 4.06 -14.03
CA TYR A 57 -2.81 4.42 -13.44
C TYR A 57 -2.73 4.50 -11.92
N ALA A 58 -2.08 3.53 -11.27
CA ALA A 58 -1.89 3.54 -9.82
C ALA A 58 -1.01 4.71 -9.36
N GLU A 59 0.04 5.05 -10.11
CA GLU A 59 0.88 6.23 -9.90
C GLU A 59 0.05 7.52 -10.05
N TYR A 60 -0.75 7.64 -11.12
CA TYR A 60 -1.65 8.79 -11.30
C TYR A 60 -2.61 9.00 -10.11
N LEU A 61 -3.19 7.92 -9.58
CA LEU A 61 -4.07 8.00 -8.41
C LEU A 61 -3.29 8.36 -7.13
N SER A 62 -2.04 7.91 -7.03
CA SER A 62 -1.15 8.27 -5.92
C SER A 62 -0.83 9.76 -5.93
N ASP A 63 -0.51 10.30 -7.10
CA ASP A 63 -0.26 11.74 -7.29
C ASP A 63 -1.51 12.57 -6.98
N LEU A 64 -2.69 12.09 -7.41
CA LEU A 64 -3.97 12.71 -7.09
C LEU A 64 -4.23 12.76 -5.57
N LEU A 65 -3.96 11.66 -4.86
CA LEU A 65 -4.10 11.60 -3.40
C LEU A 65 -3.17 12.60 -2.70
N GLU A 66 -1.94 12.74 -3.19
CA GLU A 66 -0.99 13.71 -2.66
C GLU A 66 -1.44 15.15 -2.90
N LEU A 67 -1.90 15.47 -4.11
CA LEU A 67 -2.48 16.78 -4.44
C LEU A 67 -3.70 17.10 -3.55
N VAL A 68 -4.60 16.13 -3.37
CA VAL A 68 -5.77 16.27 -2.49
C VAL A 68 -5.33 16.53 -1.05
N SER A 69 -4.32 15.81 -0.56
CA SER A 69 -3.77 16.01 0.79
C SER A 69 -3.20 17.42 0.99
N ILE A 70 -2.41 17.90 0.02
CA ILE A 70 -1.80 19.25 0.05
C ILE A 70 -2.89 20.33 0.07
N ARG A 71 -3.85 20.27 -0.86
CA ARG A 71 -4.91 21.29 -0.96
C ARG A 71 -5.83 21.27 0.25
N ARG A 72 -6.11 20.08 0.80
CA ARG A 72 -6.90 19.95 2.02
C ARG A 72 -6.24 20.64 3.21
N LYS A 73 -4.92 20.51 3.37
CA LYS A 73 -4.15 21.24 4.40
C LYS A 73 -4.25 22.75 4.19
N SER A 74 -4.24 23.23 2.95
CA SER A 74 -4.36 24.65 2.63
C SER A 74 -5.74 25.25 2.93
N ILE A 75 -6.82 24.46 2.83
CA ILE A 75 -8.20 24.92 3.02
C ILE A 75 -8.66 24.69 4.49
N ASP A 76 -7.86 24.03 5.31
CA ASP A 76 -8.19 23.54 6.67
C ASP A 76 -9.52 22.76 6.74
N PHE A 77 -9.83 22.02 5.67
CA PHE A 77 -11.08 21.27 5.56
C PHE A 77 -10.90 19.81 5.98
N LYS A 78 -11.24 19.49 7.23
CA LYS A 78 -11.05 18.13 7.79
C LYS A 78 -12.20 17.15 7.51
N GLN A 79 -13.37 17.65 7.07
CA GLN A 79 -14.55 16.80 6.86
C GLN A 79 -14.46 15.97 5.57
N LYS A 80 -15.20 14.84 5.50
CA LYS A 80 -15.30 13.97 4.31
C LYS A 80 -13.96 13.44 3.77
N ARG A 81 -12.96 13.29 4.66
CA ARG A 81 -11.65 12.76 4.29
C ARG A 81 -11.77 11.33 3.76
N ASP A 82 -12.45 10.48 4.51
CA ASP A 82 -12.60 9.06 4.16
C ASP A 82 -13.47 8.84 2.92
N GLU A 83 -14.51 9.65 2.71
CA GLU A 83 -15.37 9.56 1.52
C GLU A 83 -14.60 9.80 0.20
N ILE A 84 -13.52 10.58 0.26
CA ILE A 84 -12.73 10.95 -0.90
C ILE A 84 -11.46 10.09 -1.00
N GLU A 85 -10.67 10.05 0.07
CA GLU A 85 -9.35 9.40 0.04
C GLU A 85 -9.46 7.88 0.05
N LYS A 86 -10.43 7.29 0.77
CA LYS A 86 -10.53 5.84 0.93
C LYS A 86 -10.84 5.13 -0.40
N PRO A 87 -11.82 5.55 -1.23
CA PRO A 87 -12.07 4.90 -2.52
C PRO A 87 -10.86 4.97 -3.45
N LEU A 88 -10.19 6.13 -3.52
CA LEU A 88 -9.00 6.32 -4.35
C LEU A 88 -7.82 5.45 -3.87
N LYS A 89 -7.56 5.41 -2.56
CA LYS A 89 -6.52 4.57 -1.95
C LYS A 89 -6.76 3.10 -2.22
N MET A 90 -7.99 2.63 -1.98
CA MET A 90 -8.36 1.23 -2.19
C MET A 90 -8.27 0.85 -3.68
N HIS A 91 -8.66 1.74 -4.58
CA HIS A 91 -8.56 1.50 -6.00
C HIS A 91 -7.10 1.44 -6.48
N ALA A 92 -6.24 2.37 -6.06
CA ALA A 92 -4.80 2.32 -6.34
C ALA A 92 -4.15 1.05 -5.78
N ALA A 93 -4.46 0.67 -4.54
CA ALA A 93 -4.00 -0.58 -3.94
C ALA A 93 -4.43 -1.81 -4.75
N HIS A 94 -5.67 -1.83 -5.24
CA HIS A 94 -6.19 -2.89 -6.09
C HIS A 94 -5.44 -3.00 -7.43
N LEU A 95 -5.14 -1.86 -8.07
CA LEU A 95 -4.37 -1.84 -9.32
C LEU A 95 -2.95 -2.37 -9.14
N PHE A 96 -2.25 -1.93 -8.08
CA PHE A 96 -0.94 -2.47 -7.73
C PHE A 96 -1.00 -3.97 -7.50
N ARG A 97 -1.99 -4.44 -6.72
CA ARG A 97 -2.22 -5.86 -6.47
C ARG A 97 -2.40 -6.66 -7.75
N ILE A 98 -3.26 -6.21 -8.68
CA ILE A 98 -3.47 -6.91 -9.96
C ILE A 98 -2.16 -6.99 -10.74
N CYS A 99 -1.38 -5.91 -10.77
CA CYS A 99 -0.10 -5.87 -11.45
C CYS A 99 0.90 -6.86 -10.84
N SER A 100 1.08 -6.81 -9.53
CA SER A 100 2.00 -7.68 -8.79
C SER A 100 1.63 -9.16 -8.93
N GLU A 101 0.36 -9.53 -8.74
CA GLU A 101 -0.09 -10.92 -8.82
C GLU A 101 0.04 -11.50 -10.23
N ARG A 102 -0.23 -10.68 -11.26
CA ARG A 102 -0.20 -11.13 -12.65
C ARG A 102 1.22 -11.29 -13.17
N PHE A 103 2.10 -10.32 -12.89
CA PHE A 103 3.44 -10.28 -13.49
C PHE A 103 4.55 -10.77 -12.57
N LYS A 104 4.29 -10.89 -11.26
CA LYS A 104 5.13 -11.54 -10.25
C LYS A 104 6.58 -11.03 -10.20
N LYS A 105 6.84 -9.78 -10.59
CA LYS A 105 8.18 -9.18 -10.50
C LYS A 105 8.39 -8.52 -9.15
N ALA A 106 9.59 -8.63 -8.60
CA ALA A 106 9.93 -8.03 -7.31
C ALA A 106 9.74 -6.51 -7.32
N GLU A 107 10.11 -5.83 -8.41
CA GLU A 107 9.92 -4.38 -8.59
C GLU A 107 8.47 -3.93 -8.41
N TYR A 108 7.49 -4.73 -8.86
CA TYR A 108 6.08 -4.37 -8.75
C TYR A 108 5.56 -4.54 -7.33
N TYR A 109 6.02 -5.59 -6.64
CA TYR A 109 5.74 -5.76 -5.22
C TYR A 109 6.35 -4.64 -4.37
N GLN A 110 7.58 -4.20 -4.68
CA GLN A 110 8.19 -3.06 -3.96
C GLN A 110 7.35 -1.79 -4.15
N LYS A 111 6.91 -1.48 -5.38
CA LYS A 111 5.98 -0.35 -5.62
C LYS A 111 4.67 -0.48 -4.84
N GLU A 112 4.10 -1.69 -4.77
CA GLU A 112 2.89 -1.96 -3.98
C GLU A 112 3.16 -1.75 -2.47
N ILE A 113 4.27 -2.27 -1.95
CA ILE A 113 4.68 -2.13 -0.54
C ILE A 113 4.88 -0.66 -0.17
N ASP A 114 5.62 0.10 -0.99
CA ASP A 114 5.88 1.52 -0.77
C ASP A 114 4.57 2.33 -0.71
N PHE A 115 3.65 2.06 -1.64
CA PHE A 115 2.34 2.71 -1.66
C PHE A 115 1.51 2.36 -0.42
N LEU A 116 1.47 1.08 -0.05
CA LEU A 116 0.67 0.62 1.09
C LEU A 116 1.22 1.12 2.43
N SER A 117 2.55 1.17 2.60
CA SER A 117 3.21 1.71 3.79
C SER A 117 2.94 3.22 3.91
N LYS A 118 3.14 4.01 2.83
CA LYS A 118 2.85 5.45 2.80
C LYS A 118 1.39 5.78 3.16
N ASN A 119 0.46 4.89 2.85
CA ASN A 119 -0.97 5.09 3.11
C ASN A 119 -1.49 4.38 4.36
N GLU A 120 -0.62 3.76 5.16
CA GLU A 120 -0.94 3.05 6.41
C GLU A 120 -1.98 1.93 6.23
N LEU A 121 -1.97 1.25 5.07
CA LEU A 121 -2.89 0.16 4.75
C LEU A 121 -2.38 -1.19 5.26
N PHE A 122 -2.11 -1.27 6.57
CA PHE A 122 -1.34 -2.36 7.19
C PHE A 122 -1.95 -3.76 6.99
N HIS A 123 -3.27 -3.91 7.14
CA HIS A 123 -3.92 -5.21 6.92
C HIS A 123 -3.76 -5.73 5.47
N ILE A 124 -3.69 -4.83 4.48
CA ILE A 124 -3.42 -5.22 3.09
C ILE A 124 -1.94 -5.54 2.93
N LEU A 125 -1.07 -4.76 3.57
CA LEU A 125 0.38 -4.88 3.48
C LEU A 125 0.90 -6.21 4.06
N THR A 126 0.39 -6.67 5.20
CA THR A 126 0.69 -8.03 5.73
C THR A 126 0.38 -9.11 4.69
N LYS A 127 -0.78 -9.04 4.02
CA LYS A 127 -1.15 -9.99 2.96
C LYS A 127 -0.27 -9.84 1.72
N THR A 128 0.19 -8.63 1.41
CA THR A 128 1.15 -8.37 0.33
C THR A 128 2.49 -9.01 0.63
N PHE A 129 3.02 -8.88 1.85
CA PHE A 129 4.27 -9.53 2.25
C PHE A 129 4.19 -11.04 2.16
N THR A 130 3.09 -11.66 2.60
CA THR A 130 2.89 -13.11 2.44
C THR A 130 2.95 -13.52 0.97
N ARG A 131 2.25 -12.81 0.08
CA ARG A 131 2.30 -13.07 -1.38
C ARG A 131 3.69 -12.81 -1.97
N PHE A 132 4.36 -11.75 -1.52
CA PHE A 132 5.70 -11.40 -1.97
C PHE A 132 6.72 -12.49 -1.62
N LEU A 133 6.69 -12.99 -0.38
CA LEU A 133 7.57 -14.07 0.09
C LEU A 133 7.26 -15.42 -0.58
N GLN A 134 6.03 -15.68 -1.01
CA GLN A 134 5.70 -16.88 -1.78
C GLN A 134 6.46 -16.95 -3.11
N PHE A 135 6.60 -15.82 -3.82
CA PHE A 135 7.29 -15.78 -5.12
C PHE A 135 8.78 -15.42 -5.00
N HIS A 136 9.13 -14.54 -4.07
CA HIS A 136 10.47 -13.95 -3.94
C HIS A 136 11.17 -14.33 -2.62
N GLY A 137 10.67 -15.34 -1.91
CA GLY A 137 11.24 -15.80 -0.63
C GLY A 137 12.54 -16.60 -0.75
N SER A 138 13.16 -16.69 -1.92
CA SER A 138 14.50 -17.26 -2.09
C SER A 138 15.61 -16.30 -1.67
N ASN A 139 15.32 -15.00 -1.56
CA ASN A 139 16.27 -14.00 -1.10
C ASN A 139 16.06 -13.72 0.41
N PRO A 140 17.07 -13.93 1.28
CA PRO A 140 17.00 -13.63 2.71
C PRO A 140 16.58 -12.20 3.02
N ARG A 141 17.03 -11.23 2.21
CA ARG A 141 16.75 -9.79 2.40
C ARG A 141 15.25 -9.46 2.34
N ASN A 142 14.47 -10.22 1.56
CA ASN A 142 13.03 -10.03 1.47
C ASN A 142 12.32 -10.46 2.76
N HIS A 143 12.83 -11.51 3.43
CA HIS A 143 12.32 -11.94 4.74
C HIS A 143 12.69 -10.94 5.83
N GLU A 144 13.91 -10.42 5.79
CA GLU A 144 14.33 -9.35 6.69
C GLU A 144 13.41 -8.12 6.55
N GLN A 145 13.19 -7.65 5.31
CA GLN A 145 12.29 -6.52 5.04
C GLN A 145 10.88 -6.77 5.62
N ALA A 146 10.30 -7.94 5.35
CA ALA A 146 8.97 -8.28 5.83
C ALA A 146 8.89 -8.36 7.37
N GLY A 147 9.88 -9.01 8.01
CA GLY A 147 9.92 -9.17 9.47
C GLY A 147 10.15 -7.84 10.20
N ARG A 148 11.06 -7.00 9.69
CA ARG A 148 11.28 -5.64 10.24
C ARG A 148 10.01 -4.80 10.11
N TRP A 149 9.36 -4.83 8.95
CA TRP A 149 8.11 -4.09 8.76
C TRP A 149 7.00 -4.53 9.73
N GLU A 150 6.77 -5.84 9.88
CA GLU A 150 5.74 -6.37 10.80
C GLU A 150 5.97 -5.91 12.25
N TYR A 151 7.23 -5.83 12.69
CA TYR A 151 7.55 -5.38 14.04
C TYR A 151 7.48 -3.86 14.20
N PHE A 152 8.24 -3.11 13.39
CA PHE A 152 8.42 -1.66 13.59
C PHE A 152 7.23 -0.83 13.13
N GLU A 153 6.54 -1.23 12.06
CA GLU A 153 5.40 -0.47 11.52
C GLU A 153 4.07 -1.09 11.94
N ASN A 154 3.85 -2.39 11.71
CA ASN A 154 2.58 -3.05 12.03
C ASN A 154 2.41 -3.38 13.52
N LYS A 155 3.48 -3.28 14.33
CA LYS A 155 3.51 -3.57 15.77
C LYS A 155 3.08 -5.00 16.12
N SER A 156 3.31 -5.95 15.21
CA SER A 156 3.03 -7.37 15.43
C SER A 156 4.33 -8.15 15.65
N ALA A 157 4.73 -8.27 16.93
CA ALA A 157 5.89 -9.07 17.30
C ALA A 157 5.71 -10.57 16.98
N GLU A 158 4.48 -11.08 17.09
CA GLU A 158 4.17 -12.48 16.77
C GLU A 158 4.38 -12.78 15.29
N ASN A 159 3.84 -11.95 14.39
CA ASN A 159 4.04 -12.14 12.95
C ASN A 159 5.51 -11.99 12.57
N ALA A 160 6.20 -10.98 13.11
CA ALA A 160 7.61 -10.78 12.87
C ALA A 160 8.44 -12.01 13.29
N ARG A 161 8.18 -12.57 14.48
CA ARG A 161 8.82 -13.81 14.97
C ARG A 161 8.61 -14.97 14.02
N VAL A 162 7.37 -15.20 13.58
CA VAL A 162 7.06 -16.29 12.66
C VAL A 162 7.87 -16.13 11.36
N ILE A 163 7.91 -14.92 10.79
CA ILE A 163 8.67 -14.65 9.57
C ILE A 163 10.17 -14.91 9.79
N PHE A 164 10.77 -14.33 10.83
CA PHE A 164 12.20 -14.51 11.10
C PHE A 164 12.56 -15.96 11.41
N GLN A 165 11.78 -16.67 12.23
CA GLN A 165 12.02 -18.07 12.57
C GLN A 165 11.96 -18.99 11.34
N LEU A 166 11.00 -18.76 10.44
CA LEU A 166 10.92 -19.48 9.17
C LEU A 166 12.12 -19.13 8.27
N ALA A 167 12.52 -17.87 8.24
CA ALA A 167 13.61 -17.39 7.41
C ALA A 167 14.98 -17.94 7.88
N VAL A 168 15.30 -17.89 9.18
CA VAL A 168 16.58 -18.43 9.70
C VAL A 168 16.66 -19.95 9.57
N ARG A 169 15.53 -20.65 9.65
CA ARG A 169 15.46 -22.09 9.36
C ARG A 169 15.80 -22.37 7.89
N LYS A 170 15.33 -21.51 6.98
CA LYS A 170 15.60 -21.63 5.54
C LYS A 170 17.02 -21.20 5.17
N PHE A 171 17.56 -20.18 5.84
CA PHE A 171 18.87 -19.58 5.57
C PHE A 171 19.77 -19.58 6.81
N PRO A 172 20.17 -20.75 7.34
CA PRO A 172 20.87 -20.84 8.62
C PRO A 172 22.27 -20.21 8.60
N LYS A 173 22.89 -20.09 7.42
CA LYS A 173 24.23 -19.51 7.23
C LYS A 173 24.22 -17.99 7.08
N ASP A 174 23.05 -17.37 6.92
CA ASP A 174 22.96 -15.92 6.73
C ASP A 174 23.01 -15.21 8.10
N ILE A 175 24.18 -14.69 8.43
CA ILE A 175 24.42 -13.99 9.71
C ILE A 175 23.58 -12.71 9.80
N GLY A 176 23.37 -12.00 8.68
CA GLY A 176 22.62 -10.75 8.67
C GLY A 176 21.16 -10.95 9.11
N LEU A 177 20.55 -12.05 8.68
CA LEU A 177 19.21 -12.43 9.08
C LEU A 177 19.11 -12.76 10.58
N TRP A 178 20.11 -13.44 11.14
CA TRP A 178 20.19 -13.69 12.59
C TRP A 178 20.36 -12.41 13.38
N VAL A 179 21.22 -11.49 12.92
CA VAL A 179 21.40 -10.18 13.55
C VAL A 179 20.08 -9.43 13.56
N ALA A 180 19.38 -9.33 12.41
CA ALA A 180 18.09 -8.66 12.33
C ALA A 180 17.02 -9.30 13.23
N PHE A 181 17.01 -10.63 13.36
CA PHE A 181 16.09 -11.32 14.26
C PHE A 181 16.38 -11.01 15.73
N ILE A 182 17.66 -11.06 16.15
CA ILE A 182 18.07 -10.74 17.52
C ILE A 182 17.85 -9.27 17.84
N GLU A 183 18.12 -8.36 16.91
CA GLU A 183 17.81 -6.92 17.03
C GLU A 183 16.33 -6.69 17.35
N MET A 184 15.44 -7.37 16.62
CA MET A 184 14.00 -7.30 16.85
C MET A 184 13.61 -7.84 18.23
N GLU A 185 14.18 -8.98 18.65
CA GLU A 185 13.90 -9.56 19.97
C GLU A 185 14.39 -8.66 21.11
N ILE A 186 15.59 -8.08 20.99
CA ILE A 186 16.11 -7.12 21.96
C ILE A 186 15.16 -5.92 22.05
N ALA A 187 14.75 -5.36 20.91
CA ALA A 187 13.80 -4.25 20.88
C ALA A 187 12.48 -4.61 21.58
N TYR A 188 11.98 -5.84 21.38
CA TYR A 188 10.77 -6.32 22.05
C TYR A 188 10.94 -6.42 23.57
N VAL A 189 12.04 -7.01 24.05
CA VAL A 189 12.32 -7.12 25.49
C VAL A 189 12.48 -5.75 26.12
N VAL A 190 13.22 -4.84 25.47
CA VAL A 190 13.42 -3.48 25.95
C VAL A 190 12.08 -2.74 26.11
N MET A 191 11.22 -2.79 25.09
CA MET A 191 9.87 -2.20 25.16
C MET A 191 9.04 -2.79 26.30
N PHE A 192 9.09 -4.12 26.48
CA PHE A 192 8.34 -4.80 27.53
C PHE A 192 8.82 -4.42 28.93
N VAL A 193 10.14 -4.37 29.16
CA VAL A 193 10.73 -4.03 30.45
C VAL A 193 10.44 -2.57 30.82
N PHE A 194 10.59 -1.62 29.88
CA PHE A 194 10.25 -0.23 30.15
C PHE A 194 8.77 -0.03 30.46
N ALA A 195 7.87 -0.67 29.70
CA ALA A 195 6.44 -0.65 30.00
C ALA A 195 6.12 -1.21 31.40
N ALA A 196 6.82 -2.26 31.84
CA ALA A 196 6.64 -2.82 33.17
C ALA A 196 7.18 -1.90 34.28
N LEU A 197 8.26 -1.16 34.03
CA LEU A 197 8.83 -0.19 34.97
C LEU A 197 7.95 1.06 35.13
N ASP A 198 7.36 1.56 34.04
CA ASP A 198 6.45 2.71 34.08
C ASP A 198 5.11 2.42 34.79
N ILE A 199 4.72 1.14 34.91
CA ILE A 199 3.54 0.70 35.69
C ILE A 199 3.86 0.62 37.20
N LEU A 200 5.14 0.59 37.56
CA LEU A 200 5.64 0.42 38.94
C LEU A 200 6.00 1.76 39.63
N ILE A 201 5.90 2.89 38.91
CA ILE A 201 6.11 4.26 39.42
C ILE A 201 4.76 4.98 39.45
#